data_AF-A0A498CWH0-F1
#
_entry.id   AF-A0A498CWH0-F1
#
_cell.length_a   1.000
_cell.length_b   1.000
_cell.length_c   1.000
_cell.angle_alpha   90.00
_cell.angle_beta   90.00
_cell.angle_gamma   90.00
#
_symmetry.space_group_name_H-M   'P 1'
#
loop_
_entity.id
_entity.type
_entity.pdbx_description
1 polymer ?
#
loop_
_entity_poly.entity_id
_entity_poly.type
_entity_poly.pdbx_seq_one_letter_code
_entity_poly.pdbx_strand_id
1 'polypeptide(L)'
;MEKQKCPEVRFKGFTDVWKQFKLGELCSEFRSGEFIKAENIASLGKYPVYGGNGLRGYTDTYNHNGEFALIGRQGALCGNMQFSCGKAFFTEHAVAVKANNSNETSFLYYLCGIMNLGQYSGQSAQPGLAVGNLIEIETLVPYKT
;
A
#
# COMPACT_ATOMS: atom_id res chain seq x y z
N MET A 1 7.48 8.87 27.82
CA MET A 1 6.44 7.82 27.87
C MET A 1 6.88 6.70 26.95
N GLU A 2 7.10 5.50 27.47
CA GLU A 2 7.42 4.34 26.63
C GLU A 2 6.23 4.05 25.71
N LYS A 3 6.46 3.99 24.39
CA LYS A 3 5.42 3.58 23.45
C LYS A 3 5.02 2.14 23.79
N GLN A 4 3.73 1.94 24.08
CA GLN A 4 3.17 0.63 24.37
C GLN A 4 3.46 -0.33 23.20
N LYS A 5 4.24 -1.38 23.46
CA LYS A 5 4.78 -2.29 22.42
C LYS A 5 3.81 -3.42 22.01
N CYS A 6 2.61 -3.45 22.58
CA CYS A 6 1.58 -4.44 22.27
C CYS A 6 0.17 -3.92 22.58
N PRO A 7 -0.86 -4.32 21.80
CA PRO A 7 -2.25 -3.97 22.10
C PRO A 7 -2.80 -4.76 23.30
N GLU A 8 -3.78 -4.19 24.00
CA GLU A 8 -4.45 -4.81 25.16
C GLU A 8 -5.24 -6.09 24.79
N VAL A 9 -5.82 -6.13 23.58
CA VAL A 9 -6.53 -7.30 23.04
C VAL A 9 -5.65 -7.98 22.01
N ARG A 10 -5.47 -9.30 22.15
CA ARG A 10 -4.59 -10.11 21.28
C ARG A 10 -5.24 -11.42 20.88
N PHE A 11 -4.98 -11.86 19.65
CA PHE A 11 -5.35 -13.20 19.22
C PHE A 11 -4.50 -14.26 19.96
N LYS A 12 -5.08 -15.45 20.18
CA LYS A 12 -4.39 -16.58 20.78
C LYS A 12 -3.12 -16.91 19.98
N GLY A 13 -1.98 -17.04 20.67
CA GLY A 13 -0.68 -17.32 20.03
C GLY A 13 0.15 -16.09 19.64
N PHE A 14 -0.36 -14.87 19.88
CA PHE A 14 0.41 -13.62 19.71
C PHE A 14 0.72 -12.98 21.07
N THR A 15 1.48 -13.68 21.90
CA THR A 15 1.84 -13.25 23.26
C THR A 15 3.14 -12.47 23.32
N ASP A 16 4.00 -12.60 22.33
CA ASP A 16 5.31 -11.95 22.29
C ASP A 16 5.21 -10.45 22.00
N VAL A 17 6.27 -9.72 22.35
CA VAL A 17 6.38 -8.27 22.08
C VAL A 17 6.44 -8.07 20.56
N TRP A 18 5.72 -7.08 20.03
CA TRP A 18 5.84 -6.75 18.61
C TRP A 18 7.26 -6.25 18.31
N LYS A 19 7.78 -6.64 17.15
CA LYS A 19 9.11 -6.23 16.69
C LYS A 19 8.99 -5.05 15.75
N GLN A 20 9.99 -4.18 15.80
CA GLN A 20 10.07 -3.01 14.93
C GLN A 20 10.69 -3.41 13.58
N PHE A 21 10.09 -2.94 12.51
CA PHE A 21 10.57 -3.09 11.14
C PHE A 21 10.35 -1.78 10.37
N LYS A 22 11.17 -1.54 9.35
CA LYS A 22 10.84 -0.58 8.30
C LYS A 22 9.78 -1.18 7.38
N LEU A 23 8.87 -0.36 6.85
CA LEU A 23 7.82 -0.83 5.94
C LEU A 23 8.39 -1.58 4.72
N GLY A 24 9.51 -1.12 4.18
CA GLY A 24 10.17 -1.78 3.05
C GLY A 24 10.62 -3.21 3.37
N GLU A 25 10.99 -3.50 4.62
CA GLU A 25 11.46 -4.84 5.04
C GLU A 25 10.33 -5.87 5.11
N LEU A 26 9.07 -5.42 5.19
CA LEU A 26 7.88 -6.29 5.24
C LEU A 26 7.41 -6.72 3.85
N CYS A 27 7.96 -6.13 2.79
CA CYS A 27 7.42 -6.19 1.45
C CYS A 27 8.37 -6.90 0.48
N SER A 28 7.82 -7.72 -0.42
CA SER A 28 8.54 -8.19 -1.61
C SER A 28 8.47 -7.16 -2.74
N GLU A 29 7.45 -6.30 -2.73
CA GLU A 29 7.28 -5.22 -3.68
C GLU A 29 6.70 -3.99 -2.98
N PHE A 30 7.33 -2.83 -3.21
CA PHE A 30 6.88 -1.53 -2.73
C PHE A 30 7.29 -0.46 -3.74
N ARG A 31 6.49 -0.25 -4.78
CA ARG A 31 6.82 0.69 -5.87
C ARG A 31 5.59 1.30 -6.50
N SER A 32 5.76 2.43 -7.18
CA SER A 32 4.66 3.00 -7.96
C SER A 32 4.37 2.18 -9.21
N GLY A 33 3.11 2.22 -9.67
CA GLY A 33 2.72 1.71 -10.96
C GLY A 33 3.30 2.53 -12.13
N GLU A 34 2.75 2.32 -13.32
CA GLU A 34 3.27 2.87 -14.57
C GLU A 34 2.34 3.93 -15.16
N PHE A 35 2.89 4.85 -15.94
CA PHE A 35 2.10 5.85 -16.64
C PHE A 35 1.18 5.21 -17.69
N ILE A 36 -0.07 5.64 -17.74
CA ILE A 36 -1.03 5.32 -18.80
C ILE A 36 -1.74 6.58 -19.27
N LYS A 37 -1.77 6.79 -20.59
CA LYS A 37 -2.51 7.91 -21.19
C LYS A 37 -4.01 7.75 -20.93
N ALA A 38 -4.69 8.87 -20.68
CA ALA A 38 -6.13 8.87 -20.43
C ALA A 38 -6.94 8.25 -21.58
N GLU A 39 -6.50 8.43 -22.84
CA GLU A 39 -7.14 7.84 -24.03
C GLU A 39 -7.12 6.29 -24.05
N ASN A 40 -6.19 5.67 -23.30
CA ASN A 40 -6.07 4.21 -23.19
C ASN A 40 -6.87 3.63 -22.00
N ILE A 41 -7.62 4.49 -21.29
CA ILE A 41 -8.52 4.10 -20.21
C ILE A 41 -9.95 4.23 -20.72
N ALA A 42 -10.63 3.09 -20.87
CA ALA A 42 -12.00 3.02 -21.33
C ALA A 42 -12.97 2.69 -20.18
N SER A 43 -14.27 2.85 -20.43
CA SER A 43 -15.32 2.46 -19.48
C SER A 43 -15.47 0.93 -19.35
N LEU A 44 -15.00 0.17 -20.34
CA LEU A 44 -15.01 -1.29 -20.39
C LEU A 44 -13.68 -1.78 -21.00
N GLY A 45 -13.22 -2.97 -20.56
CA GLY A 45 -11.98 -3.58 -21.02
C GLY A 45 -11.65 -4.83 -20.22
N LYS A 46 -10.53 -5.48 -20.55
CA LYS A 46 -10.15 -6.76 -19.93
C LYS A 46 -9.67 -6.64 -18.50
N TYR A 47 -8.92 -5.58 -18.18
CA TYR A 47 -8.27 -5.42 -16.89
C TYR A 47 -8.62 -4.07 -16.27
N PRO A 48 -8.90 -4.03 -14.95
CA PRO A 48 -9.16 -2.78 -14.24
C PRO A 48 -7.89 -1.94 -14.15
N VAL A 49 -8.06 -0.62 -14.26
CA VAL A 49 -7.00 0.38 -14.08
C VAL A 49 -7.21 1.03 -12.72
N TYR A 50 -6.23 0.91 -11.82
CA TYR A 50 -6.28 1.56 -10.51
C TYR A 50 -5.36 2.78 -10.43
N GLY A 51 -5.94 3.89 -9.99
CA GLY A 51 -5.22 5.06 -9.50
C GLY A 51 -4.93 4.97 -8.02
N GLY A 52 -4.46 6.08 -7.44
CA GLY A 52 -4.37 6.20 -5.99
C GLY A 52 -5.74 6.16 -5.30
N ASN A 53 -6.79 6.60 -5.99
CA ASN A 53 -8.14 6.72 -5.45
C ASN A 53 -9.10 5.62 -5.92
N GLY A 54 -8.57 4.44 -6.25
CA GLY A 54 -9.37 3.31 -6.69
C GLY A 54 -9.51 3.19 -8.21
N LEU A 55 -10.59 2.55 -8.65
CA LEU A 55 -10.83 2.22 -10.06
C LEU A 55 -10.97 3.49 -10.91
N ARG A 56 -10.21 3.57 -12.00
CA ARG A 56 -10.27 4.66 -12.99
C ARG A 56 -10.99 4.27 -14.28
N GLY A 57 -11.16 2.98 -14.54
CA GLY A 57 -11.68 2.42 -15.78
C GLY A 57 -10.97 1.12 -16.10
N TYR A 58 -10.88 0.78 -17.39
CA TYR A 58 -10.34 -0.49 -17.85
C TYR A 58 -9.40 -0.30 -19.04
N THR A 59 -8.51 -1.26 -19.24
CA THR A 59 -7.60 -1.32 -20.39
C THR A 59 -7.36 -2.79 -20.81
N ASP A 60 -6.72 -3.01 -21.95
CA ASP A 60 -6.45 -4.34 -22.49
C ASP A 60 -5.10 -4.93 -22.05
N THR A 61 -4.29 -4.16 -21.34
CA THR A 61 -2.99 -4.56 -20.78
C THR A 61 -3.02 -4.56 -19.24
N TYR A 62 -2.06 -5.22 -18.61
CA TYR A 62 -1.88 -5.22 -17.16
C TYR A 62 -0.38 -5.18 -16.84
N ASN A 63 -0.03 -4.62 -15.69
CA ASN A 63 1.36 -4.59 -15.20
C ASN A 63 1.54 -5.36 -13.88
N HIS A 64 0.46 -5.76 -13.21
CA HIS A 64 0.50 -6.56 -11.98
C HIS A 64 -0.51 -7.71 -12.01
N ASN A 65 -0.17 -8.80 -11.32
CA ASN A 65 -1.05 -9.95 -11.12
C ASN A 65 -0.88 -10.51 -9.69
N GLY A 66 -2.00 -10.70 -9.01
CA GLY A 66 -2.06 -11.25 -7.65
C GLY A 66 -2.72 -10.28 -6.68
N GLU A 67 -2.43 -10.46 -5.39
CA GLU A 67 -2.94 -9.59 -4.34
C GLU A 67 -1.99 -8.44 -4.05
N PHE A 68 -2.52 -7.22 -4.10
CA PHE A 68 -1.79 -5.99 -3.84
C PHE A 68 -2.61 -5.03 -2.98
N ALA A 69 -1.98 -4.48 -1.95
CA ALA A 69 -2.45 -3.28 -1.30
C ALA A 69 -1.93 -2.08 -2.12
N LEU A 70 -2.77 -1.06 -2.29
CA LEU A 70 -2.43 0.15 -3.05
C LEU A 70 -2.53 1.36 -2.14
N ILE A 71 -1.48 2.18 -2.11
CA ILE A 71 -1.46 3.46 -1.39
C ILE A 71 -1.64 4.58 -2.42
N GLY A 72 -2.62 5.46 -2.22
CA GLY A 72 -2.77 6.64 -3.07
C GLY A 72 -1.67 7.65 -2.84
N ARG A 73 -1.03 8.06 -3.93
CA ARG A 73 0.25 8.79 -3.85
C ARG A 73 0.14 10.30 -3.97
N GLN A 74 -0.97 10.82 -4.49
CA GLN A 74 -1.15 12.23 -4.82
C GLN A 74 -2.59 12.69 -4.60
N GLY A 75 -2.77 13.99 -4.38
CA GLY A 75 -4.09 14.64 -4.27
C GLY A 75 -4.67 14.61 -2.86
N ALA A 76 -5.92 15.06 -2.72
CA ALA A 76 -6.57 15.25 -1.41
C ALA A 76 -6.76 13.96 -0.60
N LEU A 77 -6.72 12.80 -1.26
CA LEU A 77 -6.90 11.48 -0.63
C LEU A 77 -5.56 10.74 -0.45
N CYS A 78 -4.43 11.43 -0.54
CA CYS A 78 -3.10 10.84 -0.39
C CYS A 78 -2.98 10.00 0.90
N GLY A 79 -2.45 8.78 0.79
CA GLY A 79 -2.36 7.81 1.87
C GLY A 79 -3.60 6.93 2.05
N ASN A 80 -4.66 7.11 1.26
CA ASN A 80 -5.79 6.19 1.24
C ASN A 80 -5.36 4.80 0.74
N MET A 81 -6.06 3.78 1.22
CA MET A 81 -5.78 2.40 0.88
C MET A 81 -6.82 1.84 -0.10
N GLN A 82 -6.36 1.09 -1.09
CA GLN A 82 -7.17 0.23 -1.95
C GLN A 82 -6.59 -1.18 -1.97
N PHE A 83 -7.37 -2.16 -2.40
CA PHE A 83 -6.91 -3.55 -2.53
C PHE A 83 -7.30 -4.08 -3.90
N SER A 84 -6.39 -4.79 -4.55
CA SER A 84 -6.60 -5.42 -5.85
C SER A 84 -6.26 -6.89 -5.77
N CYS A 85 -7.07 -7.72 -6.41
CA CYS A 85 -6.82 -9.14 -6.60
C CYS A 85 -6.92 -9.50 -8.08
N GLY A 86 -5.96 -10.30 -8.56
CA GLY A 86 -5.88 -10.72 -9.96
C GLY A 86 -5.09 -9.74 -10.83
N LYS A 87 -5.34 -9.78 -12.14
CA LYS A 87 -4.64 -8.95 -13.13
C LYS A 87 -5.22 -7.54 -13.16
N ALA A 88 -4.35 -6.54 -13.06
CA ALA A 88 -4.74 -5.14 -13.08
C ALA A 88 -3.61 -4.25 -13.62
N PHE A 89 -3.98 -3.06 -14.07
CA PHE A 89 -3.03 -2.00 -14.40
C PHE A 89 -2.99 -0.97 -13.26
N PHE A 90 -1.87 -0.85 -12.58
CA PHE A 90 -1.66 0.18 -11.56
C PHE A 90 -0.96 1.38 -12.18
N THR A 91 -1.53 2.56 -11.97
CA THR A 91 -0.96 3.81 -12.49
C THR A 91 0.15 4.36 -11.59
N GLU A 92 0.92 5.32 -12.07
CA GLU A 92 1.99 6.02 -11.34
C GLU A 92 1.51 6.73 -10.05
N HIS A 93 0.20 6.94 -9.92
CA HIS A 93 -0.44 7.52 -8.74
C HIS A 93 -0.82 6.49 -7.66
N ALA A 94 -0.62 5.20 -7.92
CA ALA A 94 -0.81 4.12 -6.96
C ALA A 94 0.54 3.49 -6.60
N VAL A 95 0.85 3.38 -5.30
CA VAL A 95 1.98 2.58 -4.84
C VAL A 95 1.49 1.16 -4.59
N ALA A 96 1.99 0.21 -5.38
CA ALA A 96 1.74 -1.20 -5.22
C ALA A 96 2.60 -1.76 -4.08
N VAL A 97 1.93 -2.40 -3.13
CA VAL A 97 2.52 -3.04 -1.95
C VAL A 97 2.15 -4.52 -1.95
N LYS A 98 3.17 -5.38 -1.90
CA LYS A 98 3.02 -6.82 -1.78
C LYS A 98 3.89 -7.33 -0.63
N ALA A 99 3.29 -8.13 0.24
CA ALA A 99 4.02 -8.73 1.36
C ALA A 99 5.15 -9.65 0.90
N ASN A 100 6.18 -9.79 1.73
CA ASN A 100 7.16 -10.85 1.60
C ASN A 100 6.63 -12.18 2.18
N ASN A 101 7.43 -13.24 2.13
CA ASN A 101 7.02 -14.58 2.59
C ASN A 101 6.75 -14.69 4.10
N SER A 102 7.06 -13.65 4.88
CA SER A 102 6.86 -13.63 6.34
C SER A 102 5.58 -12.89 6.74
N ASN A 103 4.83 -12.35 5.78
CA ASN A 103 3.65 -11.52 6.02
C ASN A 103 2.57 -11.78 4.96
N GLU A 104 1.36 -11.28 5.23
CA GLU A 104 0.24 -11.34 4.29
C GLU A 104 -0.05 -9.95 3.71
N THR A 105 -0.34 -9.85 2.41
CA THR A 105 -0.62 -8.55 1.78
C THR A 105 -1.88 -7.90 2.36
N SER A 106 -2.87 -8.72 2.75
CA SER A 106 -4.07 -8.24 3.44
C SER A 106 -3.75 -7.65 4.82
N PHE A 107 -2.80 -8.22 5.55
CA PHE A 107 -2.32 -7.64 6.81
C PHE A 107 -1.66 -6.27 6.56
N LEU A 108 -0.79 -6.17 5.56
CA LEU A 108 -0.16 -4.90 5.20
C LEU A 108 -1.16 -3.83 4.75
N TYR A 109 -2.24 -4.23 4.07
CA TYR A 109 -3.34 -3.31 3.72
C TYR A 109 -3.92 -2.63 4.97
N TYR A 110 -4.27 -3.41 6.01
CA TYR A 110 -4.81 -2.87 7.25
C TYR A 110 -3.77 -2.08 8.05
N LEU A 111 -2.52 -2.58 8.10
CA LEU A 111 -1.42 -1.90 8.78
C LEU A 111 -1.19 -0.50 8.20
N CYS A 112 -1.01 -0.40 6.88
CA CYS A 112 -0.85 0.89 6.20
C CYS A 112 -2.07 1.81 6.42
N GLY A 113 -3.28 1.24 6.48
CA GLY A 113 -4.51 1.99 6.75
C GLY A 113 -4.52 2.68 8.12
N ILE A 114 -4.03 2.01 9.17
CA ILE A 114 -3.97 2.59 10.52
C ILE A 114 -2.77 3.53 10.74
N MET A 115 -1.73 3.44 9.90
CA MET A 115 -0.55 4.28 9.98
C MET A 115 -0.78 5.72 9.53
N ASN A 116 -1.96 6.04 8.98
CA ASN A 116 -2.33 7.39 8.50
C ASN A 116 -1.22 7.98 7.60
N LEU A 117 -0.86 7.26 6.53
CA LEU A 117 0.32 7.57 5.72
C LEU A 117 0.27 8.97 5.07
N GLY A 118 -0.92 9.55 4.90
CA GLY A 118 -1.10 10.91 4.37
C GLY A 118 -0.36 11.99 5.18
N GLN A 119 -0.07 11.74 6.47
CA GLN A 119 0.72 12.66 7.31
C GLN A 119 2.17 12.87 6.83
N TYR A 120 2.69 11.94 6.00
CA TYR A 120 4.03 12.02 5.42
C TYR A 120 4.04 12.69 4.04
N SER A 121 2.91 13.24 3.59
CA SER A 121 2.86 14.00 2.34
C SER A 121 3.63 15.32 2.49
N GLY A 122 4.49 15.63 1.52
CA GLY A 122 5.27 16.87 1.54
C GLY A 122 4.38 18.10 1.40
N GLN A 123 4.72 19.23 2.03
CA GLN A 123 3.91 20.47 2.03
C GLN A 123 4.02 21.31 0.72
N SER A 124 4.39 20.71 -0.41
CA SER A 124 4.54 21.42 -1.68
C SER A 124 3.19 21.63 -2.39
N ALA A 125 3.17 22.44 -3.46
CA ALA A 125 1.97 22.72 -4.26
C ALA A 125 1.37 21.47 -4.95
N GLN A 126 2.15 20.40 -5.12
CA GLN A 126 1.68 19.07 -5.48
C GLN A 126 2.15 18.06 -4.42
N PRO A 127 1.45 18.00 -3.26
CA PRO A 127 1.82 17.14 -2.15
C PRO A 127 1.60 15.68 -2.55
N GLY A 128 2.58 14.83 -2.25
CA GLY A 128 2.50 13.41 -2.56
C GLY A 128 3.44 12.57 -1.70
N LEU A 129 3.18 11.27 -1.65
CA LEU A 129 4.01 10.33 -0.90
C LEU A 129 5.17 9.84 -1.78
N ALA A 130 6.39 10.16 -1.37
CA ALA A 130 7.57 9.60 -1.98
C ALA A 130 7.74 8.15 -1.50
N VAL A 131 7.87 7.20 -2.44
CA VAL A 131 8.11 5.79 -2.12
C VAL A 131 9.34 5.63 -1.22
N GLY A 132 10.43 6.35 -1.54
CA GLY A 132 11.67 6.33 -0.74
C GLY A 132 11.49 6.79 0.71
N ASN A 133 10.51 7.66 1.00
CA ASN A 133 10.20 8.04 2.37
C ASN A 133 9.35 6.96 3.07
N LEU A 134 8.37 6.41 2.35
CA LEU A 134 7.46 5.41 2.90
C LEU A 134 8.19 4.14 3.33
N ILE A 135 9.13 3.65 2.52
CA ILE A 135 9.85 2.41 2.83
C ILE A 135 10.68 2.48 4.11
N GLU A 136 11.07 3.70 4.53
CA GLU A 136 11.87 3.95 5.73
C GLU A 136 11.02 4.13 7.01
N ILE A 137 9.68 4.22 6.88
CA ILE A 137 8.82 4.39 8.05
C ILE A 137 8.86 3.13 8.90
N GLU A 138 9.12 3.33 10.20
CA GLU A 138 9.14 2.26 11.18
C GLU A 138 7.73 1.93 11.69
N THR A 139 7.46 0.63 11.85
CA THR A 139 6.20 0.12 12.39
C THR A 139 6.46 -1.10 13.27
N LEU A 140 5.50 -1.40 14.15
CA LEU A 140 5.53 -2.58 15.00
C LEU A 140 4.67 -3.68 14.37
N VAL A 141 5.23 -4.87 14.21
CA VAL A 141 4.55 -6.04 13.64
C VAL A 141 4.55 -7.19 14.64
N PRO A 142 3.42 -7.91 14.80
CA PRO A 142 3.39 -9.15 15.56
C PRO A 142 4.37 -10.16 14.95
N TYR A 143 5.33 -10.60 15.75
CA TYR A 143 6.24 -11.67 15.34
C TYR A 143 5.73 -13.00 15.89
N LYS A 144 5.64 -14.01 15.03
CA LYS A 144 5.35 -15.38 15.44
C LYS A 144 6.66 -16.16 15.43
N THR A 145 7.12 -16.56 16.61
CA THR A 145 8.21 -17.54 16.76
C THR A 145 7.75 -18.94 16.40
#